data_AF-A0A372Q8E3-F1
#
_entry.id   AF-A0A372Q8E3-F1
#
_cell.length_a   1.000
_cell.length_b   1.000
_cell.length_c   1.000
_cell.angle_alpha   90.00
_cell.angle_beta   90.00
_cell.angle_gamma   90.00
#
_symmetry.space_group_name_H-M   'P 1'
#
loop_
_entity.id
_entity.type
_entity.pdbx_description
1 polymer ?
#
loop_
_entity_poly.entity_id
_entity_poly.type
_entity_poly.pdbx_seq_one_letter_code
_entity_poly.pdbx_strand_id
1 'polypeptide(L)'
;CSSPFDYETKKNDLVIIHEIFEGKREDPLPDTNSKFVALYQKCWKCEPDERPDICEVISVLNSIDPIKSENNKLQTNFDPKENEKCASTEELEDQDMSNYDINSSEYSHL
;
A
#
# COMPACT_ATOMS: atom_id res chain seq x y z
N CYS A 1 -19.97 -6.94 5.23
CA CYS A 1 -18.70 -6.24 4.97
C CYS A 1 -18.83 -5.53 3.64
N SER A 2 -18.58 -4.22 3.61
CA SER A 2 -18.60 -3.43 2.38
C SER A 2 -17.19 -3.36 1.80
N SER A 3 -17.07 -3.19 0.49
CA SER A 3 -15.78 -2.89 -0.15
C SER A 3 -15.23 -1.57 0.43
N PRO A 4 -13.92 -1.46 0.72
CA PRO A 4 -13.34 -0.23 1.26
C PRO A 4 -13.43 1.00 0.35
N PHE A 5 -13.69 0.79 -0.95
CA PHE A 5 -13.92 1.87 -1.92
C PHE A 5 -15.39 2.01 -2.31
N ASP A 6 -16.28 1.34 -1.58
CA ASP A 6 -17.70 1.23 -1.90
C ASP A 6 -17.95 0.81 -3.36
N TYR A 7 -17.13 -0.14 -3.86
CA TYR A 7 -17.17 -0.61 -5.25
C TYR A 7 -18.59 -0.95 -5.73
N GLU A 8 -19.40 -1.55 -4.85
CA GLU A 8 -20.79 -1.90 -5.12
C GLU A 8 -21.68 -0.69 -5.44
N THR A 9 -21.35 0.47 -4.89
CA THR A 9 -22.06 1.75 -5.13
C THR A 9 -21.38 2.58 -6.22
N LYS A 10 -20.05 2.52 -6.31
CA LYS A 10 -19.24 3.22 -7.32
C LYS A 10 -19.04 2.32 -8.54
N LYS A 11 -20.02 2.33 -9.45
CA LYS A 11 -19.97 1.60 -10.72
C LYS A 11 -19.02 2.19 -11.77
N ASN A 12 -18.11 3.08 -11.38
CA ASN A 12 -17.21 3.77 -12.31
C ASN A 12 -15.77 3.64 -11.84
N ASP A 13 -15.03 2.75 -12.52
CA ASP A 13 -13.62 2.49 -12.25
C ASP A 13 -12.76 3.77 -12.34
N LEU A 14 -13.15 4.74 -13.17
CA LEU A 14 -12.43 6.03 -13.30
C LEU A 14 -12.46 6.82 -12.00
N VAL A 15 -13.57 6.78 -11.26
CA VAL A 15 -13.70 7.46 -9.96
C VAL A 15 -12.75 6.82 -8.95
N ILE A 16 -12.65 5.48 -8.97
CA ILE A 16 -11.78 4.73 -8.06
C ILE A 16 -10.30 5.00 -8.39
N ILE A 17 -9.93 5.00 -9.67
CA ILE A 17 -8.58 5.30 -10.13
C ILE A 17 -8.18 6.72 -9.70
N HIS A 18 -9.06 7.70 -9.89
CA HIS A 18 -8.82 9.08 -9.49
C HIS A 18 -8.63 9.19 -7.97
N GLU A 19 -9.51 8.57 -7.17
CA GLU A 19 -9.39 8.57 -5.71
C GLU A 19 -8.06 7.94 -5.23
N ILE A 20 -7.65 6.83 -5.84
CA ILE A 20 -6.36 6.16 -5.51
C ILE A 20 -5.18 7.06 -5.87
N PHE A 21 -5.24 7.73 -7.03
CA PHE A 21 -4.25 8.69 -7.48
C PHE A 21 -4.12 9.88 -6.54
N GLU A 22 -5.23 10.37 -6.00
CA GLU A 22 -5.26 11.42 -4.96
C GLU A 22 -4.82 10.92 -3.57
N GLY A 23 -4.41 9.65 -3.45
CA GLY A 23 -3.90 9.08 -2.21
C GLY A 23 -4.96 8.54 -1.27
N LYS A 24 -6.23 8.45 -1.70
CA LYS A 24 -7.28 7.80 -0.90
C LYS A 24 -6.96 6.32 -0.72
N ARG A 25 -7.11 5.83 0.51
CA ARG A 25 -6.96 4.44 0.92
C ARG A 25 -8.13 4.05 1.81
N GLU A 26 -8.20 2.77 2.16
CA GLU A 26 -9.21 2.30 3.11
C GLU A 26 -9.00 2.86 4.51
N ASP A 27 -10.11 3.07 5.22
CA ASP A 27 -10.09 3.34 6.64
C ASP A 27 -9.82 2.04 7.42
N PRO A 28 -8.98 2.07 8.48
CA PRO A 28 -8.74 0.90 9.31
C PRO A 28 -10.04 0.37 9.91
N LEU A 29 -10.28 -0.94 9.77
CA LEU A 29 -11.41 -1.59 10.41
C LEU A 29 -11.23 -1.55 11.95
N PRO A 30 -12.32 -1.32 12.71
CA PRO A 30 -12.30 -1.48 14.16
C PRO A 30 -11.71 -2.82 14.58
N ASP A 31 -11.01 -2.85 15.71
CA ASP A 31 -10.37 -4.03 16.29
C ASP A 31 -9.23 -4.67 15.45
N THR A 32 -8.84 -4.05 14.33
CA THR A 32 -7.64 -4.46 13.59
C THR A 32 -6.38 -4.15 14.40
N ASN A 33 -5.44 -5.09 14.43
CA ASN A 33 -4.17 -4.91 15.12
C ASN A 33 -3.45 -3.65 14.62
N SER A 34 -3.11 -2.74 15.53
CA SER A 34 -2.51 -1.44 15.20
C SER A 34 -1.16 -1.54 14.48
N LYS A 35 -0.35 -2.57 14.77
CA LYS A 35 0.90 -2.82 14.05
C LYS A 35 0.63 -3.26 12.61
N PHE A 36 -0.41 -4.06 12.40
CA PHE A 36 -0.82 -4.45 11.05
C PHE A 36 -1.32 -3.24 10.25
N VAL A 37 -2.09 -2.36 10.90
CA VAL A 37 -2.55 -1.08 10.31
C VAL A 37 -1.36 -0.23 9.87
N ALA A 38 -0.40 0.01 10.77
CA ALA A 38 0.78 0.79 10.45
C ALA A 38 1.60 0.17 9.30
N LEU A 39 1.68 -1.17 9.24
CA LEU A 39 2.40 -1.87 8.19
C LEU A 39 1.78 -1.63 6.81
N TYR A 40 0.48 -1.91 6.63
CA TYR A 40 -0.12 -1.74 5.30
C TYR A 40 -0.17 -0.26 4.87
N GLN A 41 -0.28 0.68 5.81
CA GLN A 41 -0.20 2.11 5.51
C GLN A 41 1.19 2.50 4.98
N LYS A 42 2.26 1.92 5.54
CA LYS A 42 3.63 2.09 5.02
C LYS A 42 3.76 1.47 3.62
N CYS A 43 3.17 0.29 3.39
CA CYS A 43 3.17 -0.37 2.08
C CYS A 43 2.42 0.42 0.98
N TRP A 44 1.46 1.26 1.36
CA TRP A 44 0.59 2.00 0.44
C TRP A 44 1.02 3.44 0.16
N LYS A 45 2.22 3.83 0.61
CA LYS A 45 2.82 5.12 0.27
C LYS A 45 2.86 5.32 -1.25
N CYS A 46 2.50 6.53 -1.67
CA CYS A 46 2.46 6.89 -3.09
C CYS A 46 3.85 6.73 -3.71
N GLU A 47 4.86 7.32 -3.06
CA GLU A 47 6.26 7.18 -3.46
C GLU A 47 6.76 5.74 -3.25
N PRO A 48 7.23 5.05 -4.32
CA PRO A 48 7.73 3.69 -4.22
C PRO A 48 8.88 3.53 -3.22
N ASP A 49 9.79 4.51 -3.18
CA ASP A 49 10.97 4.49 -2.30
C ASP A 49 10.63 4.64 -0.81
N GLU A 50 9.42 5.11 -0.48
CA GLU A 50 8.94 5.15 0.90
C GLU A 50 8.35 3.82 1.38
N ARG A 51 8.15 2.86 0.48
CA ARG A 51 7.57 1.55 0.81
C ARG A 51 8.63 0.66 1.46
N PRO A 52 8.25 -0.17 2.43
CA PRO A 52 9.17 -1.10 3.03
C PRO A 52 9.58 -2.19 2.06
N ASP A 53 10.79 -2.72 2.23
CA ASP A 53 11.20 -3.92 1.52
C ASP A 53 10.46 -5.17 2.03
N ILE A 54 10.47 -6.25 1.24
CA ILE A 54 9.73 -7.46 1.61
C ILE A 54 10.25 -8.11 2.90
N CYS A 55 11.54 -7.97 3.22
CA CYS A 55 12.13 -8.49 4.45
C CYS A 55 11.69 -7.67 5.67
N GLU A 56 11.61 -6.34 5.56
CA GLU A 56 11.00 -5.48 6.57
C GLU A 56 9.54 -5.88 6.82
N VAL A 57 8.77 -6.11 5.75
CA VAL A 57 7.35 -6.54 5.87
C VAL A 57 7.24 -7.85 6.63
N ILE A 58 8.04 -8.86 6.26
CA ILE A 58 8.05 -10.18 6.93
C ILE A 58 8.47 -10.04 8.40
N SER A 59 9.49 -9.23 8.69
CA SER A 59 9.97 -8.98 10.04
C SER A 59 8.88 -8.37 10.93
N VAL A 60 8.17 -7.36 10.43
CA VAL A 60 7.04 -6.74 11.15
C VAL A 60 5.92 -7.77 11.35
N LEU A 61 5.51 -8.50 10.32
CA LEU A 61 4.45 -9.51 10.42
C LEU A 61 4.75 -10.57 11.47
N ASN A 62 5.99 -11.08 11.52
CA ASN A 62 6.41 -12.06 12.52
C ASN A 62 6.40 -11.51 13.96
N SER A 63 6.45 -10.19 14.13
CA SER A 63 6.38 -9.52 15.44
C SER A 63 4.95 -9.19 15.91
N ILE A 64 3.95 -9.45 15.06
CA ILE A 64 2.53 -9.21 15.38
C ILE A 64 1.98 -10.45 16.08
N ASP A 65 1.70 -10.29 17.38
CA ASP A 65 0.98 -11.31 18.12
C ASP A 65 -0.48 -11.40 17.62
N PRO A 66 -0.96 -12.57 17.16
CA PRO A 66 -2.31 -12.72 16.65
C PRO A 66 -3.42 -12.52 17.71
N ILE A 67 -3.04 -12.39 18.99
CA ILE A 67 -3.96 -12.39 20.15
C ILE A 67 -4.12 -11.00 20.78
N LYS A 68 -3.26 -10.02 20.46
CA LYS A 68 -3.26 -8.71 21.12
C LYS A 68 -3.72 -7.60 20.19
N SER A 69 -5.03 -7.32 20.16
CA SER A 69 -5.52 -6.00 19.76
C SER A 69 -5.27 -5.03 20.92
N GLU A 70 -4.02 -4.58 21.09
CA GLU A 70 -3.73 -3.51 22.04
C GLU A 70 -4.26 -2.19 21.46
N ASN A 71 -5.52 -1.92 21.81
CA ASN A 71 -6.15 -0.62 21.72
C ASN A 71 -5.28 0.37 22.51
N ASN A 72 -4.98 1.51 21.90
CA ASN A 72 -4.35 2.71 22.46
C ASN A 72 -2.88 2.60 22.97
N LYS A 73 -1.93 3.11 22.17
CA LYS A 73 -1.12 4.32 22.43
C LYS A 73 0.09 4.31 21.49
N LEU A 74 0.06 5.21 20.50
CA LEU A 74 1.16 5.44 19.56
C LEU A 74 2.36 6.05 20.30
N GLN A 75 3.50 5.35 20.22
CA GLN A 75 4.85 5.91 20.10
C GLN A 75 5.85 4.74 20.09
N THR A 76 6.40 4.42 18.92
CA THR A 76 7.69 3.73 18.84
C THR A 76 8.43 4.20 17.60
N ASN A 77 9.46 5.01 17.80
CA ASN A 77 10.54 5.17 16.85
C ASN A 77 11.19 3.78 16.73
N PHE A 78 11.02 3.12 15.59
CA PHE A 78 11.68 1.85 15.30
C PHE A 78 12.86 2.15 14.40
N ASP A 79 14.06 2.15 14.99
CA ASP A 79 15.31 2.04 14.24
C ASP A 79 15.47 0.57 13.83
N PRO A 80 15.50 0.24 12.53
CA PRO A 80 15.79 -1.11 12.08
C PRO A 80 17.25 -1.40 12.40
N LYS A 81 17.52 -2.28 13.37
CA LYS A 81 18.85 -2.88 13.47
C LYS A 81 19.02 -3.84 12.30
N GLU A 82 20.02 -3.53 11.48
CA GLU A 82 20.52 -4.34 10.37
C GLU A 82 20.77 -5.79 10.81
N ASN A 83 19.95 -6.73 10.33
CA ASN A 83 20.34 -8.13 10.12
C ASN A 83 19.37 -8.89 9.21
N GLU A 84 19.51 -8.69 7.91
CA GLU A 84 19.83 -9.75 6.93
C GLU A 84 19.72 -9.13 5.53
N LYS A 85 20.87 -9.02 4.85
CA LYS A 85 20.95 -8.52 3.49
C LYS A 85 20.30 -9.54 2.55
N CYS A 86 19.09 -9.25 2.06
CA CYS A 86 18.55 -9.93 0.89
C CYS A 86 19.21 -9.31 -0.35
N ALA A 87 20.30 -9.94 -0.80
CA ALA A 87 20.91 -9.59 -2.07
C ALA A 87 20.13 -10.26 -3.19
N SER A 88 19.37 -9.47 -3.94
CA SER A 88 18.95 -9.81 -5.30
C SER A 88 19.09 -8.56 -6.17
N THR A 89 20.31 -8.26 -6.59
CA THR A 89 20.54 -7.52 -7.83
C THR A 89 20.45 -8.53 -8.97
N GLU A 90 19.28 -8.63 -9.59
CA GLU A 90 19.21 -8.92 -11.01
C GLU A 90 18.37 -7.81 -11.62
N GLU A 91 19.07 -6.99 -12.41
CA GLU A 91 18.50 -5.97 -13.27
C GLU A 91 17.48 -6.67 -14.18
N LEU A 92 16.18 -6.45 -13.95
CA LEU A 92 15.17 -6.83 -14.92
C LEU A 92 15.10 -5.70 -15.94
N GLU A 93 15.68 -6.00 -17.11
CA GLU A 93 15.69 -5.21 -18.32
C GLU A 93 14.30 -4.61 -18.62
N ASP A 94 14.35 -3.34 -19.05
CA ASP A 94 13.23 -2.47 -19.40
C ASP A 94 12.13 -3.21 -20.20
N GLN A 95 10.98 -3.45 -19.58
CA GLN A 95 9.76 -3.65 -20.35
C GLN A 95 9.23 -2.28 -20.73
N ASP A 96 9.45 -1.96 -22.01
CA ASP A 96 8.96 -0.80 -22.72
C ASP A 96 7.46 -0.54 -22.48
N MET A 97 7.19 0.46 -21.65
CA MET A 97 5.85 0.98 -21.33
C MET A 97 5.33 1.99 -22.37
N SER A 98 5.97 2.11 -23.55
CA SER A 98 5.63 3.15 -24.54
C SER A 98 4.31 2.98 -25.30
N ASN A 99 3.43 2.06 -24.89
CA ASN A 99 2.15 1.82 -25.59
C ASN A 99 0.90 2.08 -24.75
N TYR A 100 1.00 2.93 -23.73
CA TYR A 100 -0.18 3.64 -23.22
C TYR A 100 -0.29 4.99 -23.92
N ASP A 101 -1.05 5.01 -25.02
CA ASP A 101 -1.47 6.25 -25.68
C ASP A 101 -2.42 7.03 -24.75
N ILE A 102 -1.84 7.88 -23.91
CA ILE A 102 -2.57 8.85 -23.08
C ILE A 102 -3.37 9.85 -23.96
N ASN A 103 -3.04 9.90 -25.26
CA ASN A 103 -3.68 10.76 -26.26
C ASN A 103 -4.67 10.02 -27.18
N SER A 104 -5.23 8.87 -26.76
CA SER A 104 -6.37 8.31 -27.47
C SER A 104 -7.50 9.36 -27.52
N SER A 105 -7.98 9.67 -28.72
CA SER A 105 -9.00 10.69 -28.99
C SER A 105 -10.38 10.38 -28.39
N GLU A 106 -10.48 9.37 -27.52
CA GLU A 106 -11.70 9.03 -26.79
C GLU A 106 -12.04 10.05 -25.67
N TYR A 107 -11.10 10.92 -25.29
CA TYR A 107 -11.31 11.94 -24.25
C TYR A 107 -11.41 13.38 -24.77
N SER A 108 -11.39 13.63 -26.09
CA SER A 108 -11.45 15.00 -26.63
C SER A 108 -12.84 15.68 -26.55
N HIS A 109 -13.82 15.07 -25.91
CA HIS A 109 -15.15 15.66 -25.64
C HIS A 109 -15.62 15.45 -24.18
N LEU A 110 -14.70 15.60 -23.22
CA LEU A 110 -15.04 15.87 -21.82
C LEU A 110 -14.59 17.27 -21.43
#